data_AF-J3TXU8-F1
#
_entry.id   AF-J3TXU8-F1
#
_cell.length_a   1.000
_cell.length_b   1.000
_cell.length_c   1.000
_cell.angle_alpha   90.00
_cell.angle_beta   90.00
_cell.angle_gamma   90.00
#
_symmetry.space_group_name_H-M   'P 1'
#
loop_
_entity.id
_entity.type
_entity.pdbx_description
1 polymer ?
#
loop_
_entity_poly.entity_id
_entity_poly.type
_entity_poly.pdbx_seq_one_letter_code
_entity_poly.pdbx_strand_id
1 'polypeptide(L)'
;MQRVFIMVLDSFGIGSAGDADKYGDHGSDTLGHIAERCERGDANHGRQGPLKLPHLTRLGLAKAAEKSTGHFPSGLDKQAKIIGRYAYASEISSGKDTPSGHWEMAGVPVLCDWGYFPKKENSFPPALLKALVARADLPGFLGNCHASGTMILNRLGEEHMRSGKPLLYTSTDSVFQIACHEETFGLQRLYDVSKIARAMLTDGGYNINRVIVRPFVGTKAGKFERTGNRQDLSVPPPSDTILQKLLQEKGGTVVSVGKIADIYAHIGISKTVQANGLNALLDATVQEMDAAGDNTLVFTNFVDFDSAYGHRRDVAGYAAALELFDRRLPELMARVKDHDILILSADHGCDPTWHGTDHTREHVPVLIYGPKINPGFYGHRTTFADIGQTVAYYFGLSPMSYGIPII
;
A
#
# COMPACT_ATOMS: atom_id res chain seq x y z
N MET A 1 27.92 -0.18 -11.53
CA MET A 1 26.93 -0.42 -10.47
C MET A 1 25.66 0.34 -10.79
N GLN A 2 24.55 -0.36 -10.91
CA GLN A 2 23.22 0.17 -11.16
C GLN A 2 22.31 -0.28 -10.02
N ARG A 3 21.74 0.68 -9.29
CA ARG A 3 20.83 0.41 -8.17
C ARG A 3 19.58 1.26 -8.31
N VAL A 4 18.46 0.66 -7.96
CA VAL A 4 17.16 1.33 -7.98
C VAL A 4 16.59 1.30 -6.56
N PHE A 5 16.12 2.45 -6.12
CA PHE A 5 15.49 2.61 -4.81
C PHE A 5 14.06 3.10 -5.03
N ILE A 6 13.06 2.29 -4.72
CA ILE A 6 11.64 2.67 -4.82
C ILE A 6 11.07 2.88 -3.42
N MET A 7 10.55 4.08 -3.19
CA MET A 7 9.92 4.51 -1.94
C MET A 7 8.45 4.78 -2.21
N VAL A 8 7.57 3.90 -1.73
CA VAL A 8 6.12 4.11 -1.82
C VAL A 8 5.64 4.73 -0.52
N LEU A 9 5.20 5.98 -0.61
CA LEU A 9 4.48 6.68 0.45
C LEU A 9 3.01 6.24 0.32
N ASP A 10 2.69 5.10 0.94
CA ASP A 10 1.40 4.41 0.83
C ASP A 10 0.23 5.40 1.00
N SER A 11 -0.74 5.37 0.07
CA SER A 11 -1.90 6.28 0.03
C SER A 11 -1.65 7.78 -0.21
N PHE A 12 -0.43 8.22 -0.54
CA PHE A 12 -0.13 9.65 -0.70
C PHE A 12 -0.51 10.21 -2.09
N GLY A 13 -1.82 10.30 -2.32
CA GLY A 13 -2.41 10.88 -3.54
C GLY A 13 -2.18 12.39 -3.71
N ILE A 14 -2.31 12.86 -4.95
CA ILE A 14 -2.17 14.27 -5.35
C ILE A 14 -3.36 14.73 -6.21
N GLY A 15 -4.57 14.34 -5.81
CA GLY A 15 -5.82 14.79 -6.40
C GLY A 15 -6.56 13.74 -7.21
N SER A 16 -7.89 13.85 -7.26
CA SER A 16 -8.80 12.87 -7.84
C SER A 16 -8.43 12.54 -9.29
N ALA A 17 -8.38 11.23 -9.60
CA ALA A 17 -8.12 10.77 -10.95
C ALA A 17 -9.31 11.02 -11.89
N GLY A 18 -9.07 10.94 -13.20
CA GLY A 18 -10.11 11.17 -14.21
C GLY A 18 -11.30 10.20 -14.14
N ASP A 19 -11.15 9.05 -13.46
CA ASP A 19 -12.20 8.05 -13.27
C ASP A 19 -12.73 7.98 -11.82
N ALA A 20 -12.38 8.95 -10.96
CA ALA A 20 -12.73 8.95 -9.54
C ALA A 20 -14.25 8.90 -9.27
N ASP A 21 -15.09 9.42 -10.17
CA ASP A 21 -16.55 9.33 -10.07
C ASP A 21 -17.06 7.89 -9.96
N LYS A 22 -16.39 6.93 -10.62
CA LYS A 22 -16.78 5.51 -10.57
C LYS A 22 -16.65 4.92 -9.16
N TYR A 23 -15.81 5.54 -8.33
CA TYR A 23 -15.51 5.11 -6.96
C TYR A 23 -16.17 6.03 -5.91
N GLY A 24 -16.88 7.08 -6.33
CA GLY A 24 -17.45 8.09 -5.43
C GLY A 24 -16.40 9.05 -4.84
N ASP A 25 -15.24 9.16 -5.49
CA ASP A 25 -14.06 9.88 -4.98
C ASP A 25 -13.78 11.21 -5.69
N HIS A 26 -14.74 11.70 -6.49
CA HIS A 26 -14.57 12.97 -7.20
C HIS A 26 -14.35 14.13 -6.24
N GLY A 27 -13.21 14.81 -6.38
CA GLY A 27 -12.80 15.92 -5.52
C GLY A 27 -11.94 15.51 -4.34
N SER A 28 -11.60 14.22 -4.18
CA SER A 28 -10.55 13.80 -3.24
C SER A 28 -9.21 14.44 -3.61
N ASP A 29 -8.45 14.90 -2.61
CA ASP A 29 -7.12 15.48 -2.82
C ASP A 29 -6.30 15.34 -1.54
N THR A 30 -5.61 14.20 -1.41
CA THR A 30 -4.86 13.86 -0.20
C THR A 30 -3.84 14.95 0.15
N LEU A 31 -2.90 15.26 -0.75
CA LEU A 31 -1.92 16.33 -0.50
C LEU A 31 -2.56 17.70 -0.35
N GLY A 32 -3.47 18.08 -1.25
CA GLY A 32 -4.06 19.41 -1.27
C GLY A 32 -4.86 19.72 -0.02
N HIS A 33 -5.72 18.80 0.42
CA HIS A 33 -6.53 18.98 1.63
C HIS A 33 -5.70 18.93 2.90
N ILE A 34 -4.67 18.07 2.98
CA ILE A 34 -3.71 18.12 4.11
C ILE A 34 -3.06 19.50 4.17
N ALA A 35 -2.54 20.00 3.04
CA ALA A 35 -1.88 21.29 2.96
C ALA A 35 -2.81 22.46 3.35
N GLU A 36 -4.05 22.46 2.87
CA GLU A 36 -5.09 23.45 3.19
C GLU A 36 -5.43 23.47 4.69
N ARG A 37 -5.62 22.30 5.31
CA ARG A 37 -5.90 22.17 6.75
C ARG A 37 -4.72 22.60 7.62
N CYS A 38 -3.50 22.35 7.16
CA CYS A 38 -2.29 22.84 7.83
C CYS A 38 -2.20 24.37 7.76
N GLU A 39 -2.43 24.97 6.59
CA GLU A 39 -2.39 26.42 6.37
C GLU A 39 -3.42 27.15 7.24
N ARG A 40 -4.63 26.60 7.36
CA ARG A 40 -5.70 27.14 8.23
C ARG A 40 -5.44 26.96 9.72
N GLY A 41 -4.50 26.09 10.10
CA GLY A 41 -4.22 25.74 11.48
C GLY A 41 -5.16 24.66 12.07
N ASP A 42 -6.07 24.10 11.27
CA ASP A 42 -6.99 23.01 11.68
C ASP A 42 -6.21 21.74 12.06
N ALA A 43 -5.00 21.57 11.52
CA ALA A 43 -4.13 20.43 11.78
C ALA A 43 -3.04 20.72 12.82
N ASN A 44 -3.21 21.72 13.70
CA ASN A 44 -2.23 22.09 14.74
C ASN A 44 -2.31 21.19 16.00
N HIS A 45 -2.25 19.88 15.80
CA HIS A 45 -2.26 18.89 16.88
C HIS A 45 -0.99 18.03 16.79
N GLY A 46 -0.03 18.25 17.69
CA GLY A 46 1.29 17.60 17.62
C GLY A 46 2.23 18.15 16.52
N ARG A 47 1.75 19.11 15.74
CA ARG A 47 2.48 19.92 14.74
C ARG A 47 1.94 21.35 14.73
N GLN A 48 2.60 22.28 14.04
CA GLN A 48 2.14 23.68 13.94
C GLN A 48 2.47 24.32 12.60
N GLY A 49 1.53 25.15 12.11
CA GLY A 49 1.69 26.02 10.94
C GLY A 49 1.44 25.31 9.60
N PRO A 50 1.86 25.94 8.49
CA PRO A 50 1.77 25.36 7.15
C PRO A 50 2.49 24.02 7.05
N LEU A 51 2.07 23.18 6.10
CA LEU A 51 2.73 21.90 5.80
C LEU A 51 4.16 22.16 5.30
N LYS A 52 5.17 21.49 5.87
CA LYS A 52 6.58 21.71 5.50
C LYS A 52 7.19 20.51 4.79
N LEU A 53 7.29 20.58 3.46
CA LEU A 53 7.91 19.54 2.63
C LEU A 53 9.03 20.08 1.71
N PRO A 54 10.02 20.84 2.22
CA PRO A 54 11.03 21.49 1.37
C PRO A 54 11.79 20.53 0.45
N HIS A 55 12.04 19.29 0.86
CA HIS A 55 12.82 18.35 0.05
C HIS A 55 11.97 17.73 -1.07
N LEU A 56 10.77 17.24 -0.77
CA LEU A 56 9.81 16.74 -1.74
C LEU A 56 9.37 17.83 -2.72
N THR A 57 9.17 19.07 -2.25
CA THR A 57 8.88 20.21 -3.13
C THR A 57 10.01 20.44 -4.13
N ARG A 58 11.28 20.35 -3.72
CA ARG A 58 12.44 20.42 -4.63
C ARG A 58 12.53 19.23 -5.59
N LEU A 59 12.07 18.05 -5.19
CA LEU A 59 11.95 16.90 -6.12
C LEU A 59 10.82 17.10 -7.15
N GLY A 60 9.91 18.05 -6.93
CA GLY A 60 8.84 18.42 -7.85
C GLY A 60 7.43 18.06 -7.38
N LEU A 61 7.25 17.60 -6.14
CA LEU A 61 5.94 17.18 -5.61
C LEU A 61 4.84 18.24 -5.80
N ALA A 62 5.09 19.46 -5.33
CA ALA A 62 4.09 20.53 -5.39
C ALA A 62 3.74 20.92 -6.83
N LYS A 63 4.71 20.79 -7.75
CA LYS A 63 4.49 21.03 -9.18
C LYS A 63 3.76 19.88 -9.87
N ALA A 64 4.00 18.63 -9.47
CA ALA A 64 3.22 17.49 -9.92
C ALA A 64 1.75 17.63 -9.50
N ALA A 65 1.51 18.00 -8.24
CA ALA A 65 0.16 18.27 -7.73
C ALA A 65 -0.51 19.44 -8.47
N GLU A 66 0.19 20.57 -8.67
CA GLU A 66 -0.31 21.71 -9.46
C GLU A 66 -0.72 21.28 -10.88
N LYS A 67 0.01 20.35 -11.50
CA LYS A 67 -0.31 19.81 -12.82
C LYS A 67 -1.47 18.81 -12.81
N SER A 68 -1.62 18.05 -11.73
CA SER A 68 -2.72 17.09 -11.52
C SER A 68 -4.05 17.80 -11.28
N THR A 69 -4.08 18.77 -10.37
CA THR A 69 -5.32 19.38 -9.84
C THR A 69 -5.62 20.77 -10.41
N GLY A 70 -4.66 21.39 -11.11
CA GLY A 70 -4.73 22.79 -11.51
C GLY A 70 -4.46 23.77 -10.37
N HIS A 71 -4.23 23.30 -9.14
CA HIS A 71 -4.06 24.13 -7.95
C HIS A 71 -2.74 23.81 -7.25
N PHE A 72 -1.96 24.83 -6.95
CA PHE A 72 -0.72 24.66 -6.20
C PHE A 72 -1.04 24.42 -4.70
N PRO A 73 -0.52 23.36 -4.05
CA PRO A 73 -0.82 23.07 -2.65
C PRO A 73 -0.44 24.23 -1.72
N SER A 74 -1.37 24.60 -0.84
CA SER A 74 -1.21 25.73 0.09
C SER A 74 0.01 25.58 1.01
N GLY A 75 0.67 26.69 1.33
CA GLY A 75 1.80 26.70 2.27
C GLY A 75 3.14 26.15 1.73
N LEU A 76 3.16 25.48 0.57
CA LEU A 76 4.40 24.99 -0.04
C LEU A 76 5.13 26.08 -0.84
N ASP A 77 6.44 25.91 -1.02
CA ASP A 77 7.29 26.88 -1.72
C ASP A 77 7.14 26.79 -3.25
N LYS A 78 6.49 27.81 -3.84
CA LYS A 78 6.32 27.94 -5.30
C LYS A 78 7.63 28.20 -6.06
N GLN A 79 8.66 28.72 -5.38
CA GLN A 79 9.94 29.14 -5.96
C GLN A 79 11.06 28.13 -5.74
N ALA A 80 10.74 26.97 -5.16
CA ALA A 80 11.72 25.92 -4.92
C ALA A 80 12.42 25.50 -6.22
N LYS A 81 13.76 25.47 -6.18
CA LYS A 81 14.56 24.96 -7.30
C LYS A 81 14.28 23.46 -7.49
N ILE A 82 13.76 23.12 -8.67
CA ILE A 82 13.53 21.72 -9.04
C ILE A 82 14.86 21.01 -9.31
N ILE A 83 15.04 19.86 -8.67
CA ILE A 83 16.21 19.00 -8.80
C ILE A 83 15.86 17.56 -9.20
N GLY A 84 14.56 17.23 -9.26
CA GLY A 84 14.07 15.92 -9.70
C GLY A 84 13.34 16.00 -11.04
N ARG A 85 13.21 14.86 -11.71
CA ARG A 85 12.20 14.67 -12.76
C ARG A 85 10.89 14.32 -12.09
N TYR A 86 9.80 14.98 -12.48
CA TYR A 86 8.50 14.80 -11.83
C TYR A 86 7.37 14.63 -12.84
N ALA A 87 6.38 13.86 -12.45
CA ALA A 87 5.13 13.63 -13.16
C ALA A 87 4.01 13.33 -12.15
N TYR A 88 2.79 13.21 -12.65
CA TYR A 88 1.67 12.59 -11.94
C TYR A 88 1.17 11.41 -12.77
N ALA A 89 0.71 10.34 -12.13
CA ALA A 89 0.28 9.14 -12.81
C ALA A 89 -1.18 8.79 -12.50
N SER A 90 -1.89 8.22 -13.48
CA SER A 90 -3.19 7.56 -13.28
C SER A 90 -2.99 6.06 -13.18
N GLU A 91 -3.84 5.42 -12.37
CA GLU A 91 -3.95 3.97 -12.30
C GLU A 91 -4.87 3.48 -13.43
N ILE A 92 -4.52 2.38 -14.09
CA ILE A 92 -5.41 1.70 -15.06
C ILE A 92 -6.03 0.42 -14.49
N SER A 93 -5.52 -0.04 -13.36
CA SER A 93 -6.08 -1.16 -12.62
C SER A 93 -7.51 -0.84 -12.15
N SER A 94 -8.35 -1.86 -12.11
CA SER A 94 -9.78 -1.76 -11.80
C SER A 94 -10.05 -1.42 -10.32
N GLY A 95 -9.16 -1.83 -9.43
CA GLY A 95 -9.22 -1.53 -8.00
C GLY A 95 -8.51 -0.22 -7.65
N LYS A 96 -8.71 0.23 -6.41
CA LYS A 96 -7.95 1.31 -5.75
C LYS A 96 -7.26 0.80 -4.48
N ASP A 97 -6.98 -0.50 -4.45
CA ASP A 97 -6.38 -1.22 -3.33
C ASP A 97 -4.86 -1.34 -3.48
N THR A 98 -4.15 -1.45 -2.35
CA THR A 98 -2.69 -1.50 -2.29
C THR A 98 -2.03 -2.48 -3.28
N PRO A 99 -2.46 -3.77 -3.40
CA PRO A 99 -1.91 -4.66 -4.42
C PRO A 99 -2.06 -4.18 -5.85
N SER A 100 -3.23 -3.66 -6.25
CA SER A 100 -3.46 -3.19 -7.62
C SER A 100 -2.46 -2.10 -8.01
N GLY A 101 -2.30 -1.07 -7.16
CA GLY A 101 -1.36 0.03 -7.41
C GLY A 101 0.09 -0.42 -7.42
N HIS A 102 0.48 -1.29 -6.48
CA HIS A 102 1.84 -1.82 -6.40
C HIS A 102 2.18 -2.74 -7.59
N TRP A 103 1.28 -3.62 -8.00
CA TRP A 103 1.53 -4.52 -9.12
C TRP A 103 1.57 -3.76 -10.43
N GLU A 104 0.71 -2.77 -10.60
CA GLU A 104 0.78 -1.86 -11.74
C GLU A 104 2.12 -1.12 -11.77
N MET A 105 2.57 -0.56 -10.64
CA MET A 105 3.89 0.07 -10.52
C MET A 105 5.04 -0.89 -10.89
N ALA A 106 4.88 -2.18 -10.63
CA ALA A 106 5.82 -3.23 -11.02
C ALA A 106 5.61 -3.76 -12.46
N GLY A 107 4.80 -3.07 -13.28
CA GLY A 107 4.56 -3.32 -14.70
C GLY A 107 3.42 -4.31 -15.01
N VAL A 108 2.59 -4.64 -14.02
CA VAL A 108 1.55 -5.67 -14.09
C VAL A 108 0.21 -5.13 -13.58
N PRO A 109 -0.50 -4.30 -14.37
CA PRO A 109 -1.82 -3.78 -13.99
C PRO A 109 -2.85 -4.89 -13.81
N VAL A 110 -3.77 -4.69 -12.86
CA VAL A 110 -4.91 -5.58 -12.60
C VAL A 110 -6.13 -5.08 -13.37
N LEU A 111 -6.32 -5.59 -14.58
CA LEU A 111 -7.40 -5.16 -15.47
C LEU A 111 -8.73 -5.90 -15.25
N CYS A 112 -8.73 -6.95 -14.43
CA CYS A 112 -9.93 -7.68 -14.06
C CYS A 112 -10.54 -7.13 -12.77
N ASP A 113 -11.86 -7.24 -12.60
CA ASP A 113 -12.52 -6.84 -11.36
C ASP A 113 -12.27 -7.88 -10.27
N TRP A 114 -11.88 -7.40 -9.08
CA TRP A 114 -11.87 -8.23 -7.89
C TRP A 114 -13.28 -8.70 -7.52
N GLY A 115 -13.37 -9.86 -6.87
CA GLY A 115 -14.60 -10.27 -6.21
C GLY A 115 -14.81 -9.52 -4.91
N TYR A 116 -16.07 -9.22 -4.59
CA TYR A 116 -16.45 -8.58 -3.34
C TYR A 116 -17.65 -9.31 -2.72
N PHE A 117 -17.82 -9.16 -1.40
CA PHE A 117 -18.98 -9.67 -0.68
C PHE A 117 -19.91 -8.51 -0.31
N PRO A 118 -20.80 -8.01 -1.19
CA PRO A 118 -21.47 -6.72 -1.02
C PRO A 118 -22.53 -6.69 0.10
N LYS A 119 -23.05 -7.85 0.50
CA LYS A 119 -24.10 -7.92 1.53
C LYS A 119 -23.49 -7.68 2.91
N LYS A 120 -24.03 -6.71 3.66
CA LYS A 120 -23.56 -6.39 5.03
C LYS A 120 -23.81 -7.53 6.02
N GLU A 121 -24.86 -8.30 5.81
CA GLU A 121 -25.19 -9.50 6.57
C GLU A 121 -25.33 -10.68 5.62
N ASN A 122 -25.00 -11.88 6.09
CA ASN A 122 -24.91 -13.06 5.25
C ASN A 122 -24.01 -12.82 4.03
N SER A 123 -22.86 -12.19 4.28
CA SER A 123 -21.92 -11.69 3.27
C SER A 123 -21.39 -12.78 2.35
N PHE A 124 -21.10 -13.95 2.91
CA PHE A 124 -20.47 -15.05 2.19
C PHE A 124 -21.51 -16.03 1.64
N PRO A 125 -21.27 -16.60 0.45
CA PRO A 125 -22.12 -17.65 -0.13
C PRO A 125 -22.27 -18.86 0.81
N PRO A 126 -23.49 -19.37 1.04
CA PRO A 126 -23.71 -20.53 1.92
C PRO A 126 -22.92 -21.78 1.52
N ALA A 127 -22.74 -22.00 0.21
CA ALA A 127 -21.96 -23.13 -0.31
C ALA A 127 -20.48 -23.05 0.09
N LEU A 128 -19.89 -21.84 0.04
CA LEU A 128 -18.51 -21.59 0.48
C LEU A 128 -18.36 -21.88 1.97
N LEU A 129 -19.28 -21.37 2.80
CA LEU A 129 -19.24 -21.56 4.25
C LEU A 129 -19.41 -23.04 4.64
N LYS A 130 -20.38 -23.74 4.03
CA LYS A 130 -20.60 -25.17 4.28
C LYS A 130 -19.36 -25.98 3.92
N ALA A 131 -18.74 -25.69 2.77
CA ALA A 131 -17.55 -26.39 2.33
C ALA A 131 -16.33 -26.07 3.21
N LEU A 132 -16.18 -24.83 3.69
CA LEU A 132 -15.09 -24.44 4.59
C LEU A 132 -15.21 -25.18 5.93
N VAL A 133 -16.42 -25.20 6.51
CA VAL A 133 -16.72 -25.93 7.75
C VAL A 133 -16.36 -27.41 7.62
N ALA A 134 -16.75 -28.04 6.51
CA ALA A 134 -16.46 -29.45 6.27
C ALA A 134 -14.97 -29.72 6.02
N ARG A 135 -14.31 -28.93 5.16
CA ARG A 135 -12.90 -29.17 4.77
C ARG A 135 -11.91 -28.86 5.88
N ALA A 136 -12.22 -27.87 6.72
CA ALA A 136 -11.33 -27.42 7.80
C ALA A 136 -11.72 -28.00 9.18
N ASP A 137 -12.63 -28.99 9.20
CA ASP A 137 -13.13 -29.66 10.41
C ASP A 137 -13.50 -28.67 11.52
N LEU A 138 -14.42 -27.75 11.20
CA LEU A 138 -14.85 -26.69 12.11
C LEU A 138 -16.19 -27.07 12.78
N PRO A 139 -16.42 -26.70 14.04
CA PRO A 139 -17.72 -26.88 14.70
C PRO A 139 -18.84 -25.96 14.15
N GLY A 140 -18.52 -25.14 13.15
CA GLY A 140 -19.37 -24.11 12.57
C GLY A 140 -18.58 -22.81 12.34
N PHE A 141 -19.28 -21.69 12.24
CA PHE A 141 -18.69 -20.35 12.17
C PHE A 141 -19.59 -19.34 12.91
N LEU A 142 -19.03 -18.17 13.21
CA LEU A 142 -19.76 -17.00 13.71
C LEU A 142 -19.48 -15.80 12.80
N GLY A 143 -20.32 -14.77 12.85
CA GLY A 143 -20.17 -13.56 12.03
C GLY A 143 -20.93 -13.65 10.71
N ASN A 144 -20.23 -13.87 9.60
CA ASN A 144 -20.76 -13.80 8.24
C ASN A 144 -21.35 -12.41 7.90
N CYS A 145 -20.56 -11.37 8.15
CA CYS A 145 -20.99 -9.98 8.00
C CYS A 145 -19.82 -9.04 7.63
N HIS A 146 -20.19 -7.81 7.27
CA HIS A 146 -19.27 -6.67 7.29
C HIS A 146 -19.00 -6.26 8.73
N ALA A 147 -17.73 -6.08 9.10
CA ALA A 147 -17.37 -5.69 10.46
C ALA A 147 -15.98 -5.08 10.56
N SER A 148 -15.78 -4.15 11.50
CA SER A 148 -14.43 -3.82 11.96
C SER A 148 -13.90 -4.92 12.88
N GLY A 149 -12.58 -5.11 12.89
CA GLY A 149 -11.93 -6.10 13.75
C GLY A 149 -12.25 -5.90 15.23
N THR A 150 -12.22 -4.66 15.72
CA THR A 150 -12.55 -4.38 17.13
C THR A 150 -14.01 -4.71 17.45
N MET A 151 -14.94 -4.38 16.55
CA MET A 151 -16.37 -4.65 16.77
C MET A 151 -16.66 -6.15 16.77
N ILE A 152 -16.12 -6.92 15.81
CA ILE A 152 -16.41 -8.36 15.72
C ILE A 152 -15.87 -9.12 16.93
N LEU A 153 -14.68 -8.75 17.42
CA LEU A 153 -14.10 -9.34 18.63
C LEU A 153 -14.92 -9.01 19.88
N ASN A 154 -15.30 -7.75 20.07
CA ASN A 154 -16.11 -7.37 21.22
C ASN A 154 -17.49 -8.01 21.21
N ARG A 155 -18.08 -8.23 20.02
CA ARG A 155 -19.41 -8.83 19.90
C ARG A 155 -19.41 -10.35 20.03
N LEU A 156 -18.42 -11.04 19.46
CA LEU A 156 -18.46 -12.50 19.27
C LEU A 156 -17.26 -13.26 19.86
N GLY A 157 -16.24 -12.58 20.39
CA GLY A 157 -15.01 -13.20 20.88
C GLY A 157 -15.23 -14.21 22.00
N GLU A 158 -16.09 -13.91 22.98
CA GLU A 158 -16.39 -14.84 24.08
C GLU A 158 -17.19 -16.07 23.62
N GLU A 159 -18.08 -15.92 22.63
CA GLU A 159 -18.77 -17.06 22.04
C GLU A 159 -17.83 -17.91 21.18
N HIS A 160 -16.91 -17.30 20.44
CA HIS A 160 -15.83 -17.99 19.75
C HIS A 160 -15.01 -18.85 20.72
N MET A 161 -14.54 -18.27 21.82
CA MET A 161 -13.73 -19.00 22.81
C MET A 161 -14.48 -20.18 23.43
N ARG A 162 -15.79 -20.06 23.66
CA ARG A 162 -16.62 -21.15 24.22
C ARG A 162 -16.97 -22.24 23.21
N SER A 163 -17.24 -21.87 21.96
CA SER A 163 -17.75 -22.80 20.94
C SER A 163 -16.67 -23.36 20.02
N GLY A 164 -15.49 -22.75 19.97
CA GLY A 164 -14.43 -23.07 19.01
C GLY A 164 -14.75 -22.67 17.56
N LYS A 165 -15.86 -21.97 17.30
CA LYS A 165 -16.25 -21.56 15.94
C LYS A 165 -15.49 -20.31 15.51
N PRO A 166 -14.73 -20.30 14.40
CA PRO A 166 -14.01 -19.12 13.93
C PRO A 166 -14.95 -17.94 13.62
N LEU A 167 -14.45 -16.72 13.80
CA LEU A 167 -15.16 -15.51 13.41
C LEU A 167 -14.83 -15.20 11.94
N LEU A 168 -15.84 -15.23 11.08
CA LEU A 168 -15.69 -14.92 9.65
C LEU A 168 -16.32 -13.55 9.35
N TYR A 169 -15.57 -12.65 8.73
CA TYR A 169 -16.08 -11.32 8.38
C TYR A 169 -15.32 -10.70 7.21
N THR A 170 -15.89 -9.67 6.61
CA THR A 170 -15.34 -8.93 5.46
C THR A 170 -15.38 -7.41 5.71
N SER A 171 -14.74 -6.64 4.85
CA SER A 171 -14.90 -5.18 4.74
C SER A 171 -15.50 -4.81 3.37
N THR A 172 -15.42 -3.53 3.03
CA THR A 172 -15.66 -2.99 1.69
C THR A 172 -14.64 -3.49 0.66
N ASP A 173 -13.45 -3.89 1.10
CA ASP A 173 -12.39 -4.40 0.24
C ASP A 173 -12.63 -5.85 -0.19
N SER A 174 -11.86 -6.30 -1.18
CA SER A 174 -11.82 -7.70 -1.62
C SER A 174 -11.06 -8.57 -0.62
N VAL A 175 -11.66 -8.82 0.55
CA VAL A 175 -11.02 -9.58 1.63
C VAL A 175 -11.94 -10.62 2.27
N PHE A 176 -11.35 -11.69 2.77
CA PHE A 176 -12.00 -12.67 3.63
C PHE A 176 -11.20 -12.79 4.93
N GLN A 177 -11.77 -12.37 6.05
CA GLN A 177 -11.04 -12.31 7.32
C GLN A 177 -11.49 -13.43 8.28
N ILE A 178 -10.51 -14.08 8.91
CA ILE A 178 -10.74 -15.15 9.88
C ILE A 178 -10.07 -14.74 11.19
N ALA A 179 -10.87 -14.53 12.24
CA ALA A 179 -10.36 -14.23 13.57
C ALA A 179 -10.61 -15.37 14.55
N CYS A 180 -9.55 -15.75 15.26
CA CYS A 180 -9.60 -16.76 16.32
C CYS A 180 -8.69 -16.37 17.49
N HIS A 181 -9.07 -16.77 18.69
CA HIS A 181 -8.28 -16.57 19.91
C HIS A 181 -7.11 -17.56 19.92
N GLU A 182 -5.88 -17.07 20.12
CA GLU A 182 -4.67 -17.88 19.93
C GLU A 182 -4.63 -19.12 20.83
N GLU A 183 -5.07 -19.01 22.08
CA GLU A 183 -4.98 -20.10 23.06
C GLU A 183 -6.13 -21.12 22.93
N THR A 184 -7.36 -20.67 22.67
CA THR A 184 -8.53 -21.56 22.69
C THR A 184 -8.76 -22.23 21.34
N PHE A 185 -8.31 -21.61 20.24
CA PHE A 185 -8.42 -22.18 18.90
C PHE A 185 -7.08 -22.75 18.40
N GLY A 186 -5.96 -22.17 18.82
CA GLY A 186 -4.62 -22.51 18.35
C GLY A 186 -4.20 -21.67 17.14
N LEU A 187 -3.06 -20.97 17.25
CA LEU A 187 -2.52 -20.14 16.18
C LEU A 187 -2.21 -20.95 14.90
N GLN A 188 -1.59 -22.12 15.04
CA GLN A 188 -1.29 -22.98 13.89
C GLN A 188 -2.57 -23.45 13.17
N ARG A 189 -3.60 -23.85 13.94
CA ARG A 189 -4.90 -24.22 13.37
C ARG A 189 -5.53 -23.07 12.61
N LEU A 190 -5.43 -21.84 13.13
CA LEU A 190 -5.90 -20.65 12.44
C LEU A 190 -5.19 -20.47 11.09
N TYR A 191 -3.87 -20.62 11.03
CA TYR A 191 -3.13 -20.57 9.76
C TYR A 191 -3.60 -21.64 8.76
N ASP A 192 -3.79 -22.87 9.22
CA ASP A 192 -4.19 -23.98 8.34
C ASP A 192 -5.61 -23.77 7.78
N VAL A 193 -6.55 -23.30 8.62
CA VAL A 193 -7.91 -22.93 8.18
C VAL A 193 -7.87 -21.79 7.16
N SER A 194 -7.02 -20.78 7.38
CA SER A 194 -6.88 -19.66 6.45
C SER A 194 -6.29 -20.08 5.11
N LYS A 195 -5.34 -21.03 5.07
CA LYS A 195 -4.82 -21.60 3.82
C LYS A 195 -5.90 -22.36 3.05
N ILE A 196 -6.74 -23.14 3.76
CA ILE A 196 -7.89 -23.82 3.14
C ILE A 196 -8.86 -22.80 2.54
N ALA A 197 -9.22 -21.76 3.30
CA ALA A 197 -10.10 -20.70 2.81
C ALA A 197 -9.51 -20.00 1.57
N ARG A 198 -8.19 -19.74 1.56
CA ARG A 198 -7.51 -19.14 0.41
C ARG A 198 -7.62 -20.00 -0.84
N ALA A 199 -7.29 -21.29 -0.73
CA ALA A 199 -7.41 -22.24 -1.84
C ALA A 199 -8.86 -22.30 -2.35
N MET A 200 -9.84 -22.42 -1.47
CA MET A 200 -11.25 -22.47 -1.83
C MET A 200 -11.75 -21.21 -2.56
N LEU A 201 -11.31 -20.02 -2.13
CA LEU A 201 -11.67 -18.77 -2.78
C LEU A 201 -11.10 -18.66 -4.19
N THR A 202 -9.89 -19.20 -4.40
CA THR A 202 -9.23 -19.27 -5.71
C THR A 202 -9.91 -20.32 -6.61
N ASP A 203 -10.03 -21.57 -6.15
CA ASP A 203 -10.61 -22.68 -6.91
C ASP A 203 -12.09 -22.44 -7.25
N GLY A 204 -12.80 -21.76 -6.36
CA GLY A 204 -14.21 -21.40 -6.55
C GLY A 204 -14.43 -20.22 -7.50
N GLY A 205 -13.36 -19.62 -8.04
CA GLY A 205 -13.45 -18.48 -8.96
C GLY A 205 -14.01 -17.20 -8.33
N TYR A 206 -13.92 -17.06 -7.00
CA TYR A 206 -14.46 -15.89 -6.29
C TYR A 206 -13.62 -14.63 -6.50
N ASN A 207 -12.39 -14.78 -7.00
CA ASN A 207 -11.45 -13.69 -7.25
C ASN A 207 -11.26 -12.73 -6.06
N ILE A 208 -11.25 -13.26 -4.83
CA ILE A 208 -11.00 -12.46 -3.63
C ILE A 208 -9.50 -12.18 -3.51
N ASN A 209 -9.10 -10.92 -3.36
CA ASN A 209 -7.69 -10.51 -3.32
C ASN A 209 -6.94 -11.15 -2.14
N ARG A 210 -7.42 -10.98 -0.89
CA ARG A 210 -6.69 -11.48 0.30
C ARG A 210 -7.56 -12.27 1.26
N VAL A 211 -6.97 -13.32 1.86
CA VAL A 211 -7.46 -13.91 3.10
C VAL A 211 -6.62 -13.37 4.26
N ILE A 212 -7.24 -12.69 5.22
CA ILE A 212 -6.52 -12.07 6.35
C ILE A 212 -6.69 -12.91 7.60
N VAL A 213 -5.57 -13.37 8.14
CA VAL A 213 -5.47 -14.10 9.40
C VAL A 213 -5.45 -13.10 10.55
N ARG A 214 -6.41 -13.18 11.46
CA ARG A 214 -6.63 -12.20 12.53
C ARG A 214 -6.59 -12.85 13.91
N PRO A 215 -5.41 -13.30 14.37
CA PRO A 215 -5.28 -13.80 15.73
C PRO A 215 -5.55 -12.69 16.75
N PHE A 216 -6.12 -13.09 17.88
CA PHE A 216 -6.33 -12.20 19.02
C PHE A 216 -6.10 -12.92 20.35
N VAL A 217 -5.84 -12.14 21.38
CA VAL A 217 -5.68 -12.56 22.78
C VAL A 217 -6.62 -11.76 23.68
N GLY A 218 -6.69 -12.13 24.95
CA GLY A 218 -7.48 -11.45 25.97
C GLY A 218 -8.64 -12.31 26.45
N THR A 219 -9.13 -12.01 27.65
CA THR A 219 -10.01 -12.96 28.36
C THR A 219 -11.50 -12.68 28.21
N LYS A 220 -11.89 -11.49 27.73
CA LYS A 220 -13.29 -11.05 27.64
C LYS A 220 -13.50 -9.86 26.72
N ALA A 221 -14.76 -9.59 26.38
CA ALA A 221 -15.16 -8.41 25.62
C ALA A 221 -14.63 -7.11 26.27
N GLY A 222 -14.17 -6.18 25.44
CA GLY A 222 -13.49 -4.95 25.87
C GLY A 222 -12.03 -5.14 26.29
N LYS A 223 -11.53 -6.38 26.39
CA LYS A 223 -10.12 -6.71 26.66
C LYS A 223 -9.47 -7.55 25.56
N PHE A 224 -10.15 -7.72 24.42
CA PHE A 224 -9.56 -8.44 23.29
C PHE A 224 -8.61 -7.55 22.51
N GLU A 225 -7.43 -8.09 22.20
CA GLU A 225 -6.38 -7.40 21.47
C GLU A 225 -5.93 -8.27 20.29
N ARG A 226 -5.90 -7.68 19.08
CA ARG A 226 -5.32 -8.34 17.91
C ARG A 226 -3.80 -8.40 18.08
N THR A 227 -3.19 -9.51 17.73
CA THR A 227 -1.75 -9.69 17.89
C THR A 227 -0.98 -9.35 16.62
N GLY A 228 0.35 -9.28 16.74
CA GLY A 228 1.28 -9.15 15.62
C GLY A 228 1.39 -10.41 14.75
N ASN A 229 0.78 -11.53 15.14
CA ASN A 229 0.79 -12.80 14.39
C ASN A 229 -0.16 -12.78 13.17
N ARG A 230 -0.60 -11.59 12.76
CA ARG A 230 -1.38 -11.39 11.52
C ARG A 230 -0.58 -11.89 10.32
N GLN A 231 -1.24 -12.64 9.45
CA GLN A 231 -0.74 -12.99 8.12
C GLN A 231 -1.78 -12.60 7.06
N ASP A 232 -1.33 -12.17 5.89
CA ASP A 232 -2.18 -11.85 4.75
C ASP A 232 -1.83 -12.84 3.64
N LEU A 233 -2.79 -13.69 3.26
CA LEU A 233 -2.66 -14.65 2.16
C LEU A 233 -3.21 -14.01 0.89
N SER A 234 -2.34 -13.27 0.21
CA SER A 234 -2.64 -12.56 -1.05
C SER A 234 -2.60 -13.50 -2.25
N VAL A 235 -3.38 -13.18 -3.28
CA VAL A 235 -3.17 -13.77 -4.62
C VAL A 235 -1.84 -13.25 -5.20
N PRO A 236 -1.12 -14.08 -6.00
CA PRO A 236 0.11 -13.64 -6.65
C PRO A 236 -0.17 -12.65 -7.78
N PRO A 237 0.82 -11.83 -8.19
CA PRO A 237 0.72 -11.04 -9.40
C PRO A 237 0.37 -11.91 -10.63
N PRO A 238 -0.45 -11.42 -11.57
CA PRO A 238 -0.97 -12.23 -12.69
C PRO A 238 0.07 -12.52 -13.78
N SER A 239 1.22 -11.84 -13.78
CA SER A 239 2.35 -12.09 -14.67
C SER A 239 3.67 -11.66 -14.02
N ASP A 240 4.79 -11.96 -14.69
CA ASP A 240 6.12 -11.66 -14.17
C ASP A 240 6.34 -10.15 -14.01
N THR A 241 6.52 -9.73 -12.75
CA THR A 241 6.82 -8.34 -12.37
C THR A 241 8.27 -7.96 -12.65
N ILE A 242 8.60 -6.66 -12.59
CA ILE A 242 10.00 -6.20 -12.65
C ILE A 242 10.89 -6.81 -11.55
N LEU A 243 10.30 -7.20 -10.41
CA LEU A 243 11.00 -7.85 -9.32
C LEU A 243 11.51 -9.22 -9.79
N GLN A 244 10.63 -10.04 -10.37
CA GLN A 244 10.97 -11.35 -10.91
C GLN A 244 11.98 -11.26 -12.05
N LYS A 245 11.76 -10.34 -13.00
CA LYS A 245 12.66 -10.16 -14.15
C LYS A 245 14.07 -9.78 -13.72
N LEU A 246 14.23 -8.92 -12.71
CA LEU A 246 15.55 -8.57 -12.20
C LEU A 246 16.31 -9.81 -11.69
N LEU A 247 15.63 -10.70 -10.98
CA LEU A 247 16.22 -11.96 -10.51
C LEU A 247 16.56 -12.89 -11.67
N GLN A 248 15.62 -13.09 -12.58
CA GLN A 248 15.73 -14.08 -13.66
C GLN A 248 16.72 -13.67 -14.75
N GLU A 249 16.74 -12.41 -15.16
CA GLU A 249 17.50 -11.95 -16.33
C GLU A 249 18.88 -11.39 -15.97
N LYS A 250 19.07 -10.92 -14.73
CA LYS A 250 20.34 -10.32 -14.28
C LYS A 250 20.98 -11.05 -13.11
N GLY A 251 20.32 -12.05 -12.53
CA GLY A 251 20.75 -12.59 -11.24
C GLY A 251 20.82 -11.51 -10.15
N GLY A 252 19.98 -10.47 -10.28
CA GLY A 252 20.00 -9.31 -9.41
C GLY A 252 19.46 -9.61 -8.01
N THR A 253 19.38 -8.58 -7.18
CA THR A 253 18.85 -8.69 -5.82
C THR A 253 17.63 -7.80 -5.65
N VAL A 254 16.53 -8.36 -5.16
CA VAL A 254 15.34 -7.61 -4.75
C VAL A 254 15.22 -7.65 -3.23
N VAL A 255 15.42 -6.50 -2.60
CA VAL A 255 15.26 -6.29 -1.17
C VAL A 255 13.91 -5.64 -0.92
N SER A 256 13.03 -6.35 -0.22
CA SER A 256 11.76 -5.82 0.27
C SER A 256 11.92 -5.30 1.68
N VAL A 257 11.42 -4.09 1.94
CA VAL A 257 11.37 -3.48 3.27
C VAL A 257 9.92 -3.20 3.65
N GLY A 258 9.52 -3.65 4.83
CA GLY A 258 8.14 -3.51 5.31
C GLY A 258 7.19 -4.47 4.59
N LYS A 259 6.09 -3.92 4.05
CA LYS A 259 4.96 -4.70 3.53
C LYS A 259 5.12 -5.22 2.10
N ILE A 260 6.20 -4.86 1.40
CA ILE A 260 6.42 -5.23 -0.02
C ILE A 260 6.34 -6.74 -0.22
N ALA A 261 7.00 -7.56 0.60
CA ALA A 261 6.97 -9.01 0.43
C ALA A 261 5.54 -9.58 0.49
N ASP A 262 4.73 -9.12 1.44
CA ASP A 262 3.33 -9.56 1.61
C ASP A 262 2.47 -9.12 0.41
N ILE A 263 2.72 -7.91 -0.12
CA ILE A 263 1.99 -7.34 -1.27
C ILE A 263 2.24 -8.15 -2.55
N TYR A 264 3.46 -8.61 -2.77
CA TYR A 264 3.81 -9.44 -3.93
C TYR A 264 3.71 -10.95 -3.65
N ALA A 265 3.05 -11.36 -2.56
CA ALA A 265 2.93 -12.77 -2.16
C ALA A 265 4.29 -13.51 -2.09
N HIS A 266 5.34 -12.81 -1.69
CA HIS A 266 6.75 -13.23 -1.65
C HIS A 266 7.36 -13.63 -3.00
N ILE A 267 6.71 -13.30 -4.12
CA ILE A 267 7.20 -13.58 -5.46
C ILE A 267 8.19 -12.50 -5.89
N GLY A 268 9.31 -12.93 -6.46
CA GLY A 268 10.36 -12.01 -6.94
C GLY A 268 11.18 -11.35 -5.83
N ILE A 269 11.17 -11.90 -4.61
CA ILE A 269 11.89 -11.34 -3.46
C ILE A 269 13.14 -12.16 -3.15
N SER A 270 14.31 -11.53 -3.09
CA SER A 270 15.56 -12.16 -2.62
C SER A 270 15.71 -12.07 -1.12
N LYS A 271 15.37 -10.91 -0.54
CA LYS A 271 15.53 -10.61 0.88
C LYS A 271 14.30 -9.87 1.40
N THR A 272 13.83 -10.28 2.58
CA THR A 272 12.72 -9.64 3.29
C THR A 272 13.23 -9.02 4.57
N VAL A 273 13.04 -7.71 4.71
CA VAL A 273 13.37 -6.94 5.91
C VAL A 273 12.08 -6.46 6.57
N GLN A 274 11.77 -7.05 7.72
CA GLN A 274 10.60 -6.70 8.50
C GLN A 274 10.90 -5.44 9.32
N ALA A 275 10.10 -4.39 9.11
CA ALA A 275 10.15 -3.16 9.88
C ALA A 275 8.73 -2.60 9.99
N ASN A 276 8.40 -2.01 11.14
CA ASN A 276 7.08 -1.44 11.42
C ASN A 276 7.26 -0.05 12.02
N GLY A 277 6.45 0.90 11.58
CA GLY A 277 6.58 2.29 11.96
C GLY A 277 7.52 3.06 11.05
N LEU A 278 7.18 4.32 10.75
CA LEU A 278 7.88 5.17 9.79
C LEU A 278 9.39 5.29 10.04
N ASN A 279 9.82 5.45 11.30
CA ASN A 279 11.26 5.52 11.63
C ASN A 279 12.00 4.21 11.37
N ALA A 280 11.43 3.08 11.80
CA ALA A 280 12.07 1.78 11.59
C ALA A 280 12.15 1.42 10.11
N LEU A 281 11.12 1.79 9.33
CA LEU A 281 11.13 1.64 7.88
C LEU A 281 12.25 2.48 7.26
N LEU A 282 12.37 3.76 7.62
CA LEU A 282 13.45 4.63 7.13
C LEU A 282 14.84 4.09 7.52
N ASP A 283 15.02 3.64 8.75
CA ASP A 283 16.28 3.09 9.23
C ASP A 283 16.67 1.81 8.47
N ALA A 284 15.71 0.90 8.29
CA ALA A 284 15.90 -0.31 7.51
C ALA A 284 16.22 0.00 6.04
N THR A 285 15.48 0.93 5.41
CA THR A 285 15.76 1.37 4.04
C THR A 285 17.17 1.92 3.91
N VAL A 286 17.59 2.79 4.82
CA VAL A 286 18.95 3.37 4.83
C VAL A 286 20.01 2.27 4.91
N GLN A 287 19.83 1.29 5.80
CA GLN A 287 20.76 0.16 5.95
C GLN A 287 20.83 -0.68 4.68
N GLU A 288 19.69 -0.97 4.04
CA GLU A 288 19.65 -1.76 2.82
C GLU A 288 20.19 -0.99 1.60
N MET A 289 20.04 0.33 1.53
CA MET A 289 20.69 1.17 0.53
C MET A 289 22.22 1.18 0.68
N ASP A 290 22.72 1.15 1.92
CA ASP A 290 24.16 1.06 2.21
C ASP A 290 24.73 -0.33 1.86
N ALA A 291 23.94 -1.39 2.07
CA ALA A 291 24.31 -2.77 1.73
C ALA A 291 24.12 -3.13 0.25
N ALA A 292 23.34 -2.35 -0.52
CA ALA A 292 22.98 -2.64 -1.89
C ALA A 292 24.20 -2.66 -2.83
N GLY A 293 24.44 -3.81 -3.46
CA GLY A 293 25.45 -4.02 -4.50
C GLY A 293 24.91 -3.73 -5.91
N ASP A 294 25.58 -4.26 -6.93
CA ASP A 294 25.13 -4.11 -8.32
C ASP A 294 23.81 -4.84 -8.60
N ASN A 295 23.06 -4.38 -9.61
CA ASN A 295 21.75 -4.93 -10.00
C ASN A 295 20.80 -5.15 -8.82
N THR A 296 20.73 -4.16 -7.92
CA THR A 296 19.91 -4.24 -6.70
C THR A 296 18.73 -3.29 -6.77
N LEU A 297 17.54 -3.81 -6.47
CA LEU A 297 16.33 -3.06 -6.20
C LEU A 297 16.05 -3.09 -4.69
N VAL A 298 16.07 -1.94 -4.03
CA VAL A 298 15.50 -1.79 -2.68
C VAL A 298 14.13 -1.16 -2.81
N PHE A 299 13.11 -1.89 -2.38
CA PHE A 299 11.72 -1.47 -2.50
C PHE A 299 11.13 -1.40 -1.08
N THR A 300 10.75 -0.19 -0.67
CA THR A 300 10.14 0.08 0.65
C THR A 300 8.71 0.56 0.49
N ASN A 301 7.81 0.00 1.31
CA ASN A 301 6.47 0.56 1.51
C ASN A 301 6.36 1.26 2.87
N PHE A 302 6.04 2.55 2.89
CA PHE A 302 5.81 3.36 4.08
C PHE A 302 4.33 3.33 4.51
N VAL A 303 3.87 2.17 4.93
CA VAL A 303 2.44 1.84 5.20
C VAL A 303 1.76 2.67 6.30
N ASP A 304 2.51 3.39 7.14
CA ASP A 304 1.94 4.20 8.22
C ASP A 304 1.03 5.32 7.69
N PHE A 305 1.38 5.90 6.54
CA PHE A 305 0.59 6.95 5.88
C PHE A 305 -0.86 6.53 5.69
N ASP A 306 -1.07 5.34 5.14
CA ASP A 306 -2.39 4.75 4.96
C ASP A 306 -3.00 4.25 6.28
N SER A 307 -2.31 3.30 6.93
CA SER A 307 -2.89 2.49 7.99
C SER A 307 -3.03 3.20 9.35
N ALA A 308 -2.14 4.16 9.63
CA ALA A 308 -2.14 4.92 10.87
C ALA A 308 -2.89 6.25 10.74
N TYR A 309 -2.95 6.85 9.54
CA TYR A 309 -3.48 8.20 9.37
C TYR A 309 -4.61 8.30 8.33
N GLY A 310 -4.41 7.84 7.09
CA GLY A 310 -5.39 7.93 5.99
C GLY A 310 -6.74 7.32 6.35
N HIS A 311 -6.76 6.00 6.61
CA HIS A 311 -7.98 5.28 7.01
C HIS A 311 -8.60 5.80 8.31
N ARG A 312 -7.81 6.43 9.18
CA ARG A 312 -8.27 7.00 10.46
C ARG A 312 -8.76 8.44 10.33
N ARG A 313 -8.64 9.04 9.13
CA ARG A 313 -8.99 10.43 8.86
C ARG A 313 -8.26 11.40 9.80
N ASP A 314 -7.01 11.09 10.11
CA ASP A 314 -6.14 11.89 10.98
C ASP A 314 -5.23 12.79 10.14
N VAL A 315 -5.74 13.98 9.83
CA VAL A 315 -5.02 14.99 9.03
C VAL A 315 -3.71 15.44 9.71
N ALA A 316 -3.74 15.66 11.02
CA ALA A 316 -2.60 16.19 11.75
C ALA A 316 -1.47 15.14 11.86
N GLY A 317 -1.84 13.89 12.14
CA GLY A 317 -0.92 12.76 12.13
C GLY A 317 -0.29 12.53 10.75
N TYR A 318 -1.10 12.55 9.68
CA TYR A 318 -0.60 12.40 8.31
C TYR A 318 0.40 13.50 7.96
N ALA A 319 0.05 14.77 8.22
CA ALA A 319 0.94 15.91 7.98
C ALA A 319 2.26 15.80 8.76
N ALA A 320 2.20 15.44 10.05
CA ALA A 320 3.39 15.28 10.89
C ALA A 320 4.30 14.13 10.40
N ALA A 321 3.69 13.03 9.92
CA ALA A 321 4.42 11.91 9.32
C ALA A 321 5.11 12.33 8.00
N LEU A 322 4.44 13.12 7.16
CA LEU A 322 5.04 13.64 5.92
C LEU A 322 6.21 14.57 6.21
N GLU A 323 6.05 15.48 7.19
CA GLU A 323 7.13 16.36 7.65
C GLU A 323 8.30 15.58 8.25
N LEU A 324 8.05 14.46 8.94
CA LEU A 324 9.09 13.57 9.43
C LEU A 324 9.85 12.88 8.30
N PHE A 325 9.13 12.32 7.32
CA PHE A 325 9.73 11.69 6.15
C PHE A 325 10.57 12.71 5.36
N ASP A 326 10.02 13.90 5.09
CA ASP A 326 10.71 14.95 4.33
C ASP A 326 12.02 15.40 5.02
N ARG A 327 12.02 15.54 6.35
CA ARG A 327 13.25 15.84 7.12
C ARG A 327 14.34 14.78 6.98
N ARG A 328 13.95 13.51 6.79
CA ARG A 328 14.89 12.37 6.63
C ARG A 328 15.21 12.04 5.18
N LEU A 329 14.46 12.58 4.21
CA LEU A 329 14.71 12.40 2.79
C LEU A 329 16.16 12.73 2.34
N PRO A 330 16.85 13.76 2.91
CA PRO A 330 18.27 13.97 2.62
C PRO A 330 19.18 12.77 2.90
N GLU A 331 18.85 11.93 3.90
CA GLU A 331 19.61 10.71 4.21
C GLU A 331 19.54 9.70 3.07
N LEU A 332 18.38 9.56 2.43
CA LEU A 332 18.19 8.70 1.27
C LEU A 332 18.91 9.29 0.05
N MET A 333 18.71 10.58 -0.21
CA MET A 333 19.30 11.27 -1.37
C MET A 333 20.83 11.21 -1.37
N ALA A 334 21.48 11.30 -0.20
CA ALA A 334 22.94 11.22 -0.08
C ALA A 334 23.53 9.86 -0.49
N ARG A 335 22.71 8.80 -0.56
CA ARG A 335 23.11 7.44 -0.94
C ARG A 335 22.93 7.14 -2.42
N VAL A 336 22.23 8.01 -3.15
CA VAL A 336 22.04 7.91 -4.60
C VAL A 336 23.30 8.42 -5.29
N LYS A 337 24.11 7.51 -5.85
CA LYS A 337 25.43 7.80 -6.40
C LYS A 337 25.54 7.33 -7.84
N ASP A 338 26.49 7.90 -8.58
CA ASP A 338 26.87 7.51 -9.93
C ASP A 338 25.71 7.35 -10.93
N HIS A 339 25.24 6.11 -11.08
CA HIS A 339 24.16 5.76 -11.99
C HIS A 339 22.83 5.57 -11.28
N ASP A 340 22.79 5.43 -9.96
CA ASP A 340 21.59 5.07 -9.19
C ASP A 340 20.40 5.99 -9.47
N ILE A 341 19.21 5.43 -9.29
CA ILE A 341 17.96 6.20 -9.30
C ILE A 341 17.16 5.94 -8.03
N LEU A 342 16.61 7.03 -7.48
CA LEU A 342 15.61 7.03 -6.42
C LEU A 342 14.28 7.43 -7.02
N ILE A 343 13.27 6.60 -6.84
CA ILE A 343 11.89 6.83 -7.28
C ILE A 343 11.02 6.94 -6.03
N LEU A 344 10.27 8.03 -5.90
CA LEU A 344 9.23 8.18 -4.88
C LEU A 344 7.87 8.26 -5.56
N SER A 345 6.91 7.50 -5.04
CA SER A 345 5.53 7.46 -5.54
C SER A 345 4.57 7.14 -4.41
N ALA A 346 3.28 7.12 -4.73
CA ALA A 346 2.25 6.41 -3.97
C ALA A 346 1.64 5.32 -4.87
N ASP A 347 0.73 4.53 -4.31
CA ASP A 347 -0.01 3.46 -4.98
C ASP A 347 -1.52 3.72 -5.08
N HIS A 348 -2.04 4.72 -4.35
CA HIS A 348 -3.39 5.27 -4.45
C HIS A 348 -3.47 6.57 -3.60
N GLY A 349 -4.68 7.13 -3.43
CA GLY A 349 -4.97 8.15 -2.42
C GLY A 349 -5.62 7.54 -1.17
N CYS A 350 -5.56 8.26 -0.05
CA CYS A 350 -6.46 8.05 1.09
C CYS A 350 -6.61 9.38 1.84
N ASP A 351 -7.41 10.26 1.26
CA ASP A 351 -7.58 11.62 1.74
C ASP A 351 -8.14 11.63 3.19
N PRO A 352 -7.39 12.15 4.18
CA PRO A 352 -7.80 12.09 5.58
C PRO A 352 -8.96 13.02 5.90
N THR A 353 -9.43 13.84 4.96
CA THR A 353 -10.63 14.67 5.08
C THR A 353 -11.84 14.06 4.38
N TRP A 354 -11.65 12.96 3.63
CA TRP A 354 -12.70 12.31 2.89
C TRP A 354 -13.71 11.62 3.80
N HIS A 355 -14.92 11.45 3.28
CA HIS A 355 -15.96 10.71 3.99
C HIS A 355 -15.62 9.21 4.05
N GLY A 356 -16.29 8.49 4.96
CA GLY A 356 -16.02 7.07 5.19
C GLY A 356 -14.59 6.81 5.66
N THR A 357 -14.09 5.61 5.40
CA THR A 357 -12.75 5.17 5.83
C THR A 357 -12.03 4.40 4.72
N ASP A 358 -12.46 4.51 3.47
CA ASP A 358 -11.88 3.81 2.32
C ASP A 358 -10.79 4.65 1.64
N HIS A 359 -9.98 4.02 0.80
CA HIS A 359 -9.04 4.71 -0.09
C HIS A 359 -9.78 5.65 -1.05
N THR A 360 -9.04 6.58 -1.66
CA THR A 360 -9.54 7.50 -2.68
C THR A 360 -8.84 7.26 -4.02
N ARG A 361 -9.62 7.25 -5.11
CA ARG A 361 -9.10 7.11 -6.47
C ARG A 361 -8.45 8.43 -6.93
N GLU A 362 -7.14 8.53 -6.69
CA GLU A 362 -6.33 9.72 -6.95
C GLU A 362 -5.19 9.45 -7.92
N HIS A 363 -4.71 10.49 -8.58
CA HIS A 363 -3.38 10.48 -9.18
C HIS A 363 -2.31 10.36 -8.09
N VAL A 364 -1.19 9.71 -8.43
CA VAL A 364 -0.03 9.59 -7.53
C VAL A 364 1.14 10.41 -8.08
N PRO A 365 2.00 10.97 -7.22
CA PRO A 365 3.21 11.64 -7.68
C PRO A 365 4.20 10.61 -8.22
N VAL A 366 4.96 10.97 -9.26
CA VAL A 366 6.12 10.19 -9.69
C VAL A 366 7.33 11.09 -9.67
N LEU A 367 8.21 10.92 -8.68
CA LEU A 367 9.39 11.75 -8.47
C LEU A 367 10.64 10.89 -8.66
N ILE A 368 11.51 11.26 -9.61
CA ILE A 368 12.73 10.54 -9.92
C ILE A 368 13.93 11.45 -9.68
N TYR A 369 14.89 10.95 -8.90
CA TYR A 369 16.11 11.63 -8.54
C TYR A 369 17.33 10.74 -8.80
N GLY A 370 18.41 11.33 -9.32
CA GLY A 370 19.69 10.66 -9.49
C GLY A 370 20.70 11.56 -10.21
N PRO A 371 22.01 11.30 -10.12
CA PRO A 371 23.05 12.16 -10.69
C PRO A 371 22.93 12.38 -12.20
N LYS A 372 22.34 11.41 -12.92
CA LYS A 372 22.16 11.44 -14.39
C LYS A 372 20.72 11.74 -14.82
N ILE A 373 19.84 12.10 -13.87
CA ILE A 373 18.45 12.41 -14.16
C ILE A 373 18.31 13.90 -14.41
N ASN A 374 17.87 14.27 -15.61
CA ASN A 374 17.58 15.66 -15.95
C ASN A 374 16.27 16.10 -15.27
N PRO A 375 16.30 17.16 -14.42
CA PRO A 375 15.11 17.67 -13.75
C PRO A 375 14.08 18.24 -14.74
N GLY A 376 12.80 18.17 -14.40
CA GLY A 376 11.73 18.71 -15.24
C GLY A 376 10.43 17.92 -15.17
N PHE A 377 9.38 18.50 -15.76
CA PHE A 377 8.06 17.86 -15.85
C PHE A 377 8.03 16.85 -16.99
N TYR A 378 7.55 15.63 -16.72
CA TYR A 378 7.45 14.55 -17.69
C TYR A 378 6.00 14.18 -18.06
N GLY A 379 5.10 15.14 -17.91
CA GLY A 379 3.71 14.99 -18.32
C GLY A 379 2.88 14.14 -17.35
N HIS A 380 1.66 13.87 -17.80
CA HIS A 380 0.79 12.86 -17.22
C HIS A 380 1.25 11.47 -17.63
N ARG A 381 1.39 10.56 -16.66
CA ARG A 381 1.63 9.13 -16.91
C ARG A 381 0.29 8.41 -16.89
N THR A 382 -0.08 7.80 -18.01
CA THR A 382 -1.42 7.19 -18.12
C THR A 382 -1.53 5.84 -17.41
N THR A 383 -0.45 5.35 -16.81
CA THR A 383 -0.40 4.12 -15.99
C THR A 383 0.76 4.21 -14.99
N PHE A 384 0.63 3.58 -13.82
CA PHE A 384 1.74 3.41 -12.88
C PHE A 384 2.84 2.49 -13.44
N ALA A 385 2.51 1.67 -14.44
CA ALA A 385 3.44 0.75 -15.11
C ALA A 385 4.62 1.44 -15.78
N ASP A 386 4.54 2.75 -16.00
CA ASP A 386 5.67 3.56 -16.45
C ASP A 386 6.85 3.52 -15.47
N ILE A 387 6.60 3.37 -14.16
CA ILE A 387 7.65 3.17 -13.16
C ILE A 387 8.36 1.83 -13.41
N GLY A 388 7.61 0.74 -13.51
CA GLY A 388 8.16 -0.58 -13.81
C GLY A 388 8.92 -0.60 -15.14
N GLN A 389 8.35 -0.02 -16.19
CA GLN A 389 8.99 0.08 -17.49
C GLN A 389 10.29 0.92 -17.45
N THR A 390 10.32 1.98 -16.62
CA THR A 390 11.54 2.77 -16.36
C THR A 390 12.62 1.92 -15.69
N VAL A 391 12.25 1.11 -14.70
CA VAL A 391 13.18 0.21 -14.00
C VAL A 391 13.69 -0.89 -14.93
N ALA A 392 12.81 -1.48 -15.74
CA ALA A 392 13.18 -2.46 -16.75
C ALA A 392 14.18 -1.89 -17.76
N TYR A 393 13.90 -0.69 -18.29
CA TYR A 393 14.82 0.02 -19.19
C TYR A 393 16.17 0.29 -18.52
N TYR A 394 16.15 0.79 -17.28
CA TYR A 394 17.34 1.17 -16.53
C TYR A 394 18.30 0.00 -16.28
N PHE A 395 17.78 -1.17 -15.91
CA PHE A 395 18.59 -2.40 -15.74
C PHE A 395 18.87 -3.14 -17.05
N GLY A 396 18.28 -2.70 -18.17
CA GLY A 396 18.36 -3.40 -19.46
C GLY A 396 17.73 -4.78 -19.41
N LEU A 397 16.55 -4.89 -18.79
CA LEU A 397 15.67 -6.06 -18.79
C LEU A 397 14.83 -6.10 -20.06
N SER A 398 14.19 -7.24 -20.32
CA SER A 398 13.13 -7.34 -21.33
C SER A 398 11.99 -6.35 -21.02
N PRO A 399 11.40 -5.69 -22.03
CA PRO A 399 10.30 -4.74 -21.80
C PRO A 399 9.11 -5.36 -21.06
N MET A 400 8.45 -4.57 -20.22
CA MET A 400 7.15 -4.93 -19.66
C MET A 400 6.07 -4.81 -20.74
N SER A 401 4.95 -5.50 -20.55
CA SER A 401 3.82 -5.42 -21.48
C SER A 401 3.08 -4.08 -21.41
N TYR A 402 3.27 -3.33 -20.32
CA TYR A 402 2.61 -2.05 -20.05
C TYR A 402 3.63 -0.98 -19.68
N GLY A 403 3.23 0.26 -19.97
CA GLY A 403 3.97 1.46 -19.66
C GLY A 403 5.05 1.82 -20.69
N ILE A 404 5.58 3.02 -20.54
CA ILE A 404 6.68 3.59 -21.31
C ILE A 404 7.70 4.24 -20.35
N PRO A 405 9.02 4.11 -20.61
CA PRO A 405 10.04 4.65 -19.71
C PRO A 405 9.92 6.16 -19.52
N ILE A 406 10.26 6.64 -18.33
CA ILE A 406 10.20 8.05 -17.92
C ILE A 406 11.55 8.76 -18.12
N ILE A 407 12.66 8.02 -18.20
CA ILE A 407 14.03 8.56 -18.21
C ILE A 407 14.68 8.56 -19.59
#